data_AF-A0A1C6RW44-F1
#
_entry.id   AF-A0A1C6RW44-F1
#
_cell.length_a   1.000
_cell.length_b   1.000
_cell.length_c   1.000
_cell.angle_alpha   90.00
_cell.angle_beta   90.00
_cell.angle_gamma   90.00
#
_symmetry.space_group_name_H-M   'P 1'
#
loop_
_entity.id
_entity.type
_entity.pdbx_description
1 polymer ?
#
loop_
_entity_poly.entity_id
_entity_poly.type
_entity_poly.pdbx_seq_one_letter_code
_entity_poly.pdbx_strand_id
1 'polypeptide(L)'
;MSSPTPGSRPRPTALLLLVVALTAGCGAPPRAADGPPPTAPTPRVVSGAPAGPDRTGPATAQPPASSAAPTRAASRHVFPVRAADVAYHPTHSAYPGTDIFADCGTPFVAVTDGTVAEVSRVDRFDPRGPRGPFNGGLSVSLIGDDGVRYYGSHLSRIADGVDPGARVRAGQRLGAVGRTGNANNVCHLHFGISPPCVGRDGWWIRRGVVWPAPYLDSWRRGGNREPAAAVAAWHRRHGCPAEPPG
;
A
#
# COMPACT_ATOMS: atom_id res chain seq x y z
N MET A 1 36.60 36.40 -38.45
CA MET A 1 36.90 35.52 -39.60
C MET A 1 37.41 34.22 -38.97
N SER A 2 36.69 33.09 -38.92
CA SER A 2 35.69 32.54 -39.82
C SER A 2 34.67 31.69 -39.04
N SER A 3 33.42 31.74 -39.48
CA SER A 3 32.27 31.00 -38.94
C SER A 3 32.32 29.51 -39.32
N PRO A 4 31.87 28.58 -38.46
CA PRO A 4 31.56 27.22 -38.87
C PRO A 4 30.14 27.14 -39.47
N THR A 5 30.05 26.52 -40.65
CA THR A 5 28.83 26.22 -41.41
C THR A 5 28.02 25.08 -40.77
N PRO A 6 26.67 25.08 -40.91
CA PRO A 6 25.80 24.05 -40.33
C PRO A 6 25.68 22.82 -41.25
N GLY A 7 26.04 21.65 -40.72
CA GLY A 7 25.84 20.35 -41.36
C GLY A 7 24.38 19.86 -41.28
N SER A 8 23.86 19.45 -42.43
CA SER A 8 22.51 18.98 -42.73
C SER A 8 21.99 17.84 -41.83
N ARG A 9 20.72 17.95 -41.40
CA ARG A 9 19.94 16.88 -40.76
C ARG A 9 19.11 16.14 -41.81
N PRO A 10 19.17 14.81 -41.93
CA PRO A 10 18.11 14.04 -42.56
C PRO A 10 17.02 13.68 -41.54
N ARG A 11 15.75 13.97 -41.86
CA ARG A 11 14.53 13.40 -41.23
C ARG A 11 13.76 12.60 -42.32
N PRO A 12 12.67 11.90 -41.97
CA PRO A 12 12.62 10.48 -41.63
C PRO A 12 11.92 9.66 -42.73
N THR A 13 12.42 8.47 -43.06
CA THR A 13 11.71 7.57 -43.99
C THR A 13 10.68 6.77 -43.21
N ALA A 14 9.43 7.21 -43.26
CA ALA A 14 8.28 6.41 -42.84
C ALA A 14 8.03 5.33 -43.90
N LEU A 15 8.35 4.08 -43.60
CA LEU A 15 7.97 2.94 -44.42
C LEU A 15 6.73 2.29 -43.80
N LEU A 16 5.59 2.66 -44.36
CA LEU A 16 4.30 2.01 -44.17
C LEU A 16 4.39 0.64 -44.88
N LEU A 17 4.38 -0.46 -44.13
CA LEU A 17 4.26 -1.81 -44.70
C LEU A 17 2.95 -2.48 -44.31
N LEU A 18 2.33 -2.95 -45.37
CA LEU A 18 0.99 -3.45 -45.59
C LEU A 18 0.63 -4.65 -44.70
N VAL A 19 -0.64 -4.64 -44.28
CA VAL A 19 -1.37 -5.73 -43.64
C VAL A 19 -1.42 -6.97 -44.55
N VAL A 20 -1.13 -8.16 -43.99
CA VAL A 20 -1.55 -9.44 -44.56
C VAL A 20 -2.42 -10.14 -43.51
N ALA A 21 -3.73 -10.17 -43.78
CA ALA A 21 -4.70 -11.00 -43.07
C ALA A 21 -4.69 -12.41 -43.68
N LEU A 22 -4.45 -13.42 -42.86
CA LEU A 22 -4.66 -14.83 -43.20
C LEU A 22 -5.78 -15.37 -42.31
N THR A 23 -6.92 -15.61 -42.94
CA THR A 23 -8.09 -16.29 -42.41
C THR A 23 -7.95 -17.81 -42.50
N ALA A 24 -8.72 -18.49 -41.65
CA ALA A 24 -9.19 -19.89 -41.72
C ALA A 24 -8.41 -20.93 -40.91
N GLY A 25 -9.11 -21.52 -39.93
CA GLY A 25 -8.68 -22.67 -39.16
C GLY A 25 -9.73 -23.08 -38.13
N CYS A 26 -10.90 -23.51 -38.60
CA CYS A 26 -11.95 -24.15 -37.77
C CYS A 26 -11.44 -25.47 -37.19
N GLY A 27 -11.67 -25.71 -35.90
CA GLY A 27 -11.37 -26.99 -35.26
C GLY A 27 -11.89 -27.10 -33.82
N ALA A 28 -13.18 -27.39 -33.68
CA ALA A 28 -13.79 -28.06 -32.51
C ALA A 28 -14.73 -29.13 -33.09
N PRO A 29 -15.01 -30.30 -32.46
CA PRO A 29 -15.34 -30.49 -31.02
C PRO A 29 -14.85 -31.89 -30.49
N PRO A 30 -15.37 -32.58 -29.42
CA PRO A 30 -16.77 -32.80 -29.05
C PRO A 30 -17.16 -32.43 -27.60
N ARG A 31 -18.48 -32.27 -27.45
CA ARG A 31 -19.26 -32.08 -26.23
C ARG A 31 -19.04 -33.22 -25.23
N ALA A 32 -18.72 -32.87 -23.99
CA ALA A 32 -19.00 -33.71 -22.84
C ALA A 32 -20.46 -33.52 -22.43
N ALA A 33 -21.08 -34.62 -22.05
CA ALA A 33 -22.52 -34.84 -21.92
C ALA A 33 -23.22 -33.94 -20.88
N ASP A 34 -24.43 -33.52 -21.25
CA ASP A 34 -25.47 -33.04 -20.34
C ASP A 34 -25.92 -34.18 -19.43
N GLY A 35 -25.52 -34.12 -18.15
CA GLY A 35 -26.12 -34.91 -17.08
C GLY A 35 -27.23 -34.10 -16.38
N PRO A 36 -28.40 -34.68 -16.10
CA PRO A 36 -29.47 -33.98 -15.38
C PRO A 36 -29.07 -33.68 -13.92
N PRO A 37 -29.60 -32.59 -13.33
CA PRO A 37 -29.11 -32.04 -12.06
C PRO A 37 -29.47 -32.94 -10.85
N PRO A 38 -28.62 -32.99 -9.81
CA PRO A 38 -29.01 -33.61 -8.55
C PRO A 38 -30.00 -32.73 -7.79
N THR A 39 -31.13 -33.35 -7.43
CA THR A 39 -32.24 -32.85 -6.63
C THR A 39 -31.77 -32.36 -5.26
N ALA A 40 -32.01 -31.09 -4.94
CA ALA A 40 -31.82 -30.56 -3.59
C ALA A 40 -32.96 -31.05 -2.66
N PRO A 41 -32.67 -31.66 -1.50
CA PRO A 41 -33.69 -31.90 -0.50
C PRO A 41 -33.97 -30.63 0.30
N THR A 42 -35.23 -30.19 0.28
CA THR A 42 -35.82 -29.19 1.19
C THR A 42 -35.58 -29.57 2.66
N PRO A 43 -35.18 -28.63 3.54
CA PRO A 43 -35.28 -28.87 4.98
C PRO A 43 -36.74 -28.79 5.41
N ARG A 44 -37.22 -29.94 5.89
CA ARG A 44 -38.52 -30.14 6.52
C ARG A 44 -38.58 -29.31 7.80
N VAL A 45 -39.51 -28.36 7.87
CA VAL A 45 -39.88 -27.69 9.13
C VAL A 45 -40.52 -28.76 10.02
N VAL A 46 -39.81 -29.16 11.08
CA VAL A 46 -40.37 -29.98 12.14
C VAL A 46 -40.92 -29.02 13.20
N SER A 47 -42.23 -28.81 13.16
CA SER A 47 -43.00 -28.31 14.30
C SER A 47 -43.06 -29.40 15.36
N GLY A 48 -42.69 -29.08 16.61
CA GLY A 48 -42.93 -29.98 17.74
C GLY A 48 -42.10 -29.65 18.98
N ALA A 49 -42.60 -28.73 19.81
CA ALA A 49 -42.25 -28.68 21.23
C ALA A 49 -43.54 -28.44 22.04
N PRO A 50 -43.83 -29.26 23.08
CA PRO A 50 -45.04 -29.11 23.87
C PRO A 50 -44.93 -27.96 24.88
N ALA A 51 -46.06 -27.31 25.12
CA ALA A 51 -46.24 -26.30 26.15
C ALA A 51 -46.10 -26.93 27.55
N GLY A 52 -45.23 -26.32 28.37
CA GLY A 52 -45.15 -26.52 29.82
C GLY A 52 -45.56 -25.23 30.55
N PRO A 53 -46.07 -25.31 31.78
CA PRO A 53 -47.01 -24.34 32.32
C PRO A 53 -46.37 -23.05 32.82
N ASP A 54 -47.17 -21.99 32.71
CA ASP A 54 -46.97 -20.66 33.26
C ASP A 54 -46.40 -20.67 34.69
N ARG A 55 -45.26 -20.00 34.85
CA ARG A 55 -44.88 -19.38 36.12
C ARG A 55 -44.81 -17.87 35.90
N THR A 56 -45.90 -17.21 36.22
CA THR A 56 -45.98 -15.76 36.42
C THR A 56 -45.20 -15.38 37.68
N GLY A 57 -43.91 -15.10 37.53
CA GLY A 57 -43.13 -14.31 38.47
C GLY A 57 -42.99 -12.88 37.93
N PRO A 58 -43.01 -11.83 38.78
CA PRO A 58 -42.82 -10.46 38.31
C PRO A 58 -41.40 -10.30 37.78
N ALA A 59 -41.26 -10.21 36.46
CA ALA A 59 -40.03 -9.84 35.81
C ALA A 59 -39.80 -8.34 36.02
N THR A 60 -38.89 -8.01 36.93
CA THR A 60 -38.31 -6.66 37.03
C THR A 60 -37.64 -6.37 35.69
N ALA A 61 -38.24 -5.50 34.88
CA ALA A 61 -37.67 -5.05 33.62
C ALA A 61 -36.40 -4.25 33.91
N GLN A 62 -35.24 -4.91 33.75
CA GLN A 62 -33.95 -4.23 33.80
C GLN A 62 -33.80 -3.43 32.50
N PRO A 63 -33.57 -2.11 32.56
CA PRO A 63 -33.38 -1.29 31.36
C PRO A 63 -32.20 -1.83 30.55
N PRO A 64 -32.27 -1.80 29.20
CA PRO A 64 -31.21 -2.33 28.37
C PRO A 64 -29.91 -1.58 28.69
N ALA A 65 -28.91 -2.33 29.16
CA ALA A 65 -27.57 -1.79 29.31
C ALA A 65 -27.13 -1.26 27.93
N SER A 66 -26.81 0.03 27.86
CA SER A 66 -26.18 0.60 26.67
C SER A 66 -24.92 -0.19 26.37
N SER A 67 -24.99 -1.04 25.34
CA SER A 67 -23.83 -1.72 24.80
C SER A 67 -22.90 -0.64 24.25
N ALA A 68 -21.84 -0.33 25.01
CA ALA A 68 -20.78 0.53 24.53
C ALA A 68 -20.23 -0.10 23.24
N ALA A 69 -20.30 0.64 22.14
CA ALA A 69 -19.68 0.21 20.90
C ALA A 69 -18.22 -0.17 21.18
N PRO A 70 -17.71 -1.30 20.65
CA PRO A 70 -16.34 -1.72 20.93
C PRO A 70 -15.38 -0.62 20.48
N THR A 71 -14.67 -0.02 21.43
CA THR A 71 -13.54 0.87 21.13
C THR A 71 -12.54 0.04 20.34
N ARG A 72 -12.31 0.42 19.08
CA ARG A 72 -11.31 -0.23 18.22
C ARG A 72 -10.00 -0.33 19.00
N ALA A 73 -9.51 -1.55 19.23
CA ALA A 73 -8.23 -1.74 19.90
C ALA A 73 -7.14 -0.96 19.15
N ALA A 74 -6.31 -0.23 19.88
CA ALA A 74 -5.25 0.59 19.32
C ALA A 74 -4.30 -0.28 18.48
N SER A 75 -3.95 0.18 17.28
CA SER A 75 -3.07 -0.56 16.38
C SER A 75 -1.63 -0.50 16.92
N ARG A 76 -0.95 -1.64 17.02
CA ARG A 76 0.45 -1.68 17.47
C ARG A 76 1.38 -1.15 16.39
N HIS A 77 2.32 -0.28 16.77
CA HIS A 77 3.33 0.27 15.88
C HIS A 77 4.74 -0.13 16.30
N VAL A 78 5.62 -0.33 15.33
CA VAL A 78 7.06 -0.55 15.51
C VAL A 78 7.86 0.37 14.61
N PHE A 79 9.11 0.61 14.99
CA PHE A 79 10.05 1.34 14.16
C PHE A 79 10.31 0.58 12.83
N PRO A 80 10.27 1.24 11.66
CA PRO A 80 10.28 0.57 10.35
C PRO A 80 11.61 -0.08 9.96
N VAL A 81 12.73 0.28 10.59
CA VAL A 81 14.07 -0.27 10.28
C VAL A 81 14.59 -1.05 11.49
N ARG A 82 14.90 -2.33 11.31
CA ARG A 82 15.47 -3.17 12.39
C ARG A 82 16.99 -3.00 12.47
N ALA A 83 17.42 -1.92 13.12
CA ALA A 83 18.80 -1.67 13.52
C ALA A 83 18.82 -0.89 14.84
N ALA A 84 19.90 -1.03 15.61
CA ALA A 84 20.03 -0.38 16.92
C ALA A 84 20.14 1.15 16.78
N ASP A 85 21.02 1.59 15.88
CA ASP A 85 21.29 3.01 15.63
C ASP A 85 21.01 3.35 14.18
N VAL A 86 19.99 4.19 13.98
CA VAL A 86 19.62 4.73 12.66
C VAL A 86 19.41 6.22 12.81
N ALA A 87 19.84 7.00 11.83
CA ALA A 87 19.66 8.45 11.82
C ALA A 87 18.50 8.82 10.88
N TYR A 88 17.70 9.80 11.27
CA TYR A 88 16.71 10.43 10.41
C TYR A 88 16.54 11.89 10.82
N HIS A 89 16.13 12.74 9.88
CA HIS A 89 15.88 14.16 10.14
C HIS A 89 14.39 14.39 10.43
N PRO A 90 14.00 15.33 11.31
CA PRO A 90 12.59 15.59 11.59
C PRO A 90 11.78 16.11 10.40
N THR A 91 12.46 16.55 9.34
CA THR A 91 11.89 17.13 8.12
C THR A 91 12.56 16.58 6.86
N HIS A 92 11.94 16.85 5.72
CA HIS A 92 12.39 16.49 4.38
C HIS A 92 12.14 17.70 3.46
N SER A 93 13.04 17.96 2.51
CA SER A 93 13.20 19.29 1.90
C SER A 93 12.01 19.80 1.08
N ALA A 94 11.17 18.91 0.55
CA ALA A 94 10.12 19.30 -0.40
C ALA A 94 8.69 18.89 0.00
N TYR A 95 8.52 17.95 0.92
CA TYR A 95 7.21 17.41 1.30
C TYR A 95 7.30 16.59 2.59
N PRO A 96 6.18 16.36 3.29
CA PRO A 96 6.14 15.49 4.45
C PRO A 96 6.58 14.06 4.15
N GLY A 97 7.65 13.66 4.81
CA GLY A 97 8.32 12.37 4.66
C GLY A 97 9.62 12.41 5.48
N THR A 98 10.38 11.33 5.48
CA THR A 98 11.76 11.36 6.00
C THR A 98 12.58 10.26 5.39
N ASP A 99 13.89 10.46 5.37
CA ASP A 99 14.86 9.42 5.03
C ASP A 99 15.47 8.88 6.33
N ILE A 100 15.43 7.56 6.49
CA ILE A 100 16.02 6.83 7.61
C ILE A 100 17.29 6.17 7.10
N PHE A 101 18.44 6.74 7.47
CA PHE A 101 19.75 6.27 7.07
C PHE A 101 20.13 5.01 7.86
N ALA A 102 20.46 3.96 7.12
CA ALA A 102 20.90 2.67 7.62
C ALA A 102 21.69 1.95 6.53
N ASP A 103 22.50 0.98 6.91
CA ASP A 103 23.28 0.18 5.97
C ASP A 103 22.38 -0.51 4.94
N CYS A 104 22.83 -0.58 3.69
CA CYS A 104 22.16 -1.38 2.68
C CYS A 104 22.02 -2.84 3.16
N GLY A 105 20.85 -3.44 2.96
CA GLY A 105 20.53 -4.79 3.44
C GLY A 105 19.76 -4.81 4.77
N THR A 106 19.83 -3.74 5.56
CA THR A 106 19.12 -3.63 6.85
C THR A 106 17.62 -3.91 6.67
N PRO A 107 16.98 -4.74 7.51
CA PRO A 107 15.58 -5.09 7.32
C PRO A 107 14.64 -3.88 7.46
N PHE A 108 13.85 -3.65 6.41
CA PHE A 108 12.65 -2.81 6.45
C PHE A 108 11.44 -3.69 6.83
N VAL A 109 10.64 -3.25 7.78
CA VAL A 109 9.53 -4.00 8.35
C VAL A 109 8.21 -3.25 8.34
N ALA A 110 7.10 -3.99 8.37
CA ALA A 110 5.77 -3.44 8.51
C ALA A 110 5.64 -2.73 9.86
N VAL A 111 5.30 -1.45 9.84
CA VAL A 111 5.18 -0.67 11.07
C VAL A 111 3.98 -1.11 11.90
N THR A 112 2.91 -1.55 11.27
CA THR A 112 1.71 -2.06 11.93
C THR A 112 1.14 -3.24 11.16
N ASP A 113 0.15 -3.90 11.74
CA ASP A 113 -0.65 -4.93 11.08
C ASP A 113 -1.39 -4.31 9.90
N GLY A 114 -1.38 -4.95 8.73
CA GLY A 114 -1.95 -4.35 7.55
C GLY A 114 -1.94 -5.26 6.32
N THR A 115 -2.34 -4.68 5.20
CA THR A 115 -2.39 -5.33 3.89
C THR A 115 -1.52 -4.58 2.92
N VAL A 116 -0.64 -5.30 2.22
CA VAL A 116 0.21 -4.72 1.18
C VAL A 116 -0.67 -4.19 0.05
N ALA A 117 -0.54 -2.91 -0.26
CA ALA A 117 -1.33 -2.23 -1.29
C ALA A 117 -0.63 -2.29 -2.65
N GLU A 118 0.65 -1.91 -2.68
CA GLU A 118 1.41 -1.75 -3.92
C GLU A 118 2.85 -2.21 -3.71
N VAL A 119 3.44 -2.78 -4.75
CA VAL A 119 4.82 -3.26 -4.76
C VAL A 119 5.48 -2.87 -6.09
N SER A 120 6.65 -2.23 -6.03
CA SER A 120 7.51 -1.98 -7.19
C SER A 120 8.75 -2.85 -7.06
N ARG A 121 8.89 -3.88 -7.91
CA ARG A 121 10.03 -4.81 -7.90
C ARG A 121 11.13 -4.46 -8.91
N VAL A 122 10.89 -3.49 -9.77
CA VAL A 122 11.79 -3.12 -10.87
C VAL A 122 12.18 -1.67 -10.69
N ASP A 123 13.49 -1.42 -10.64
CA ASP A 123 14.00 -0.06 -10.69
C ASP A 123 13.90 0.45 -12.12
N ARG A 124 12.97 1.38 -12.34
CA ARG A 124 12.71 2.02 -13.65
C ARG A 124 13.22 3.46 -13.68
N PHE A 125 13.96 3.89 -12.65
CA PHE A 125 14.43 5.25 -12.57
C PHE A 125 15.45 5.54 -13.66
N ASP A 126 15.21 6.61 -14.41
CA ASP A 126 16.16 7.20 -15.35
C ASP A 126 16.46 8.62 -14.87
N PRO A 127 17.72 8.98 -14.56
CA PRO A 127 18.08 10.34 -14.16
C PRO A 127 17.80 11.40 -15.24
N ARG A 128 17.66 10.99 -16.51
CA ARG A 128 17.27 11.84 -17.64
C ARG A 128 15.77 11.82 -17.93
N GLY A 129 15.03 10.93 -17.28
CA GLY A 129 13.59 10.77 -17.43
C GLY A 129 12.76 11.76 -16.61
N PRO A 130 11.42 11.70 -16.72
CA PRO A 130 10.53 12.51 -15.90
C PRO A 130 10.73 12.19 -14.42
N ARG A 131 10.83 13.25 -13.60
CA ARG A 131 10.91 13.11 -12.14
C ARG A 131 9.54 12.77 -11.57
N GLY A 132 9.52 11.86 -10.60
CA GLY A 132 8.32 11.54 -9.83
C GLY A 132 8.05 10.04 -9.76
N PRO A 133 7.30 9.47 -10.71
CA PRO A 133 6.69 8.14 -10.57
C PRO A 133 7.68 7.01 -10.31
N PHE A 134 8.91 7.11 -10.83
CA PHE A 134 9.95 6.11 -10.66
C PHE A 134 11.04 6.49 -9.65
N ASN A 135 10.95 7.66 -9.00
CA ASN A 135 11.98 8.12 -8.08
C ASN A 135 12.18 7.17 -6.89
N GLY A 136 11.15 6.42 -6.48
CA GLY A 136 11.24 5.48 -5.35
C GLY A 136 11.98 4.17 -5.65
N GLY A 137 12.28 3.84 -6.91
CA GLY A 137 12.91 2.56 -7.26
C GLY A 137 12.07 1.36 -6.81
N LEU A 138 12.69 0.44 -6.06
CA LEU A 138 11.97 -0.64 -5.40
C LEU A 138 11.27 -0.12 -4.15
N SER A 139 9.99 -0.46 -4.00
CA SER A 139 9.17 0.09 -2.92
C SER A 139 7.98 -0.78 -2.54
N VAL A 140 7.49 -0.62 -1.31
CA VAL A 140 6.29 -1.25 -0.78
C VAL A 140 5.38 -0.18 -0.17
N SER A 141 4.09 -0.23 -0.51
CA SER A 141 3.02 0.50 0.18
C SER A 141 2.20 -0.49 1.01
N LEU A 142 2.01 -0.18 2.28
CA LEU A 142 1.21 -0.93 3.25
C LEU A 142 0.01 -0.08 3.66
N ILE A 143 -1.20 -0.63 3.62
CA ILE A 143 -2.36 -0.04 4.31
C ILE A 143 -2.48 -0.72 5.66
N GLY A 144 -2.24 0.02 6.73
CA GLY A 144 -2.41 -0.46 8.09
C GLY A 144 -3.88 -0.63 8.45
N ASP A 145 -4.17 -1.47 9.44
CA ASP A 145 -5.52 -1.62 10.02
C ASP A 145 -6.02 -0.36 10.72
N ASP A 146 -5.12 0.58 10.98
CA ASP A 146 -5.40 1.94 11.39
C ASP A 146 -5.91 2.85 10.27
N GLY A 147 -6.03 2.32 9.05
CA GLY A 147 -6.51 3.06 7.88
C GLY A 147 -5.46 4.03 7.33
N VAL A 148 -4.19 3.88 7.71
CA VAL A 148 -3.09 4.73 7.24
C VAL A 148 -2.25 4.00 6.19
N ARG A 149 -1.82 4.73 5.16
CA ARG A 149 -0.79 4.25 4.25
C ARG A 149 0.61 4.53 4.81
N TYR A 150 1.41 3.48 4.84
CA TYR A 150 2.84 3.51 5.12
C TYR A 150 3.62 3.12 3.87
N TYR A 151 4.55 3.97 3.44
CA TYR A 151 5.34 3.76 2.23
C TYR A 151 6.82 3.67 2.58
N GLY A 152 7.49 2.66 2.00
CA GLY A 152 8.94 2.49 2.09
C GLY A 152 9.54 2.31 0.70
N SER A 153 10.55 3.11 0.35
CA SER A 153 11.21 3.05 -0.97
C SER A 153 12.72 3.05 -0.90
N HIS A 154 13.36 3.07 -2.08
CA HIS A 154 14.80 2.90 -2.28
C HIS A 154 15.32 1.51 -1.87
N LEU A 155 14.45 0.51 -1.82
CA LEU A 155 14.81 -0.81 -1.31
C LEU A 155 15.84 -1.51 -2.21
N SER A 156 16.70 -2.34 -1.64
CA SER A 156 17.60 -3.21 -2.42
C SER A 156 16.91 -4.52 -2.80
N ARG A 157 15.96 -4.97 -1.99
CA ARG A 157 15.16 -6.17 -2.20
C ARG A 157 13.81 -6.04 -1.50
N ILE A 158 12.78 -6.64 -2.08
CA ILE A 158 11.48 -6.87 -1.43
C ILE A 158 11.45 -8.32 -0.95
N ALA A 159 10.96 -8.56 0.27
CA ALA A 159 10.88 -9.91 0.83
C ALA A 159 9.88 -10.78 0.05
N ASP A 160 10.08 -12.09 0.12
CA ASP A 160 9.21 -13.05 -0.56
C ASP A 160 7.82 -13.06 0.12
N GLY A 161 6.76 -13.28 -0.66
CA GLY A 161 5.37 -13.21 -0.17
C GLY A 161 4.85 -11.81 0.15
N VAL A 162 5.65 -10.76 -0.06
CA VAL A 162 5.21 -9.35 0.04
C VAL A 162 4.66 -8.94 -1.32
N ASP A 163 3.42 -9.31 -1.59
CA ASP A 163 2.70 -9.03 -2.84
C ASP A 163 1.43 -8.21 -2.55
N PRO A 164 0.90 -7.45 -3.52
CA PRO A 164 -0.39 -6.77 -3.34
C PRO A 164 -1.48 -7.73 -2.85
N GLY A 165 -2.22 -7.32 -1.80
CA GLY A 165 -3.21 -8.14 -1.12
C GLY A 165 -2.66 -9.02 0.01
N ALA A 166 -1.35 -9.17 0.14
CA ALA A 166 -0.76 -9.97 1.21
C ALA A 166 -0.99 -9.33 2.58
N ARG A 167 -1.38 -10.17 3.54
CA ARG A 167 -1.54 -9.78 4.94
C ARG A 167 -0.18 -9.78 5.65
N VAL A 168 0.11 -8.74 6.42
CA VAL A 168 1.35 -8.63 7.19
C VAL A 168 1.09 -8.25 8.63
N ARG A 169 2.03 -8.60 9.51
CA ARG A 169 2.03 -8.25 10.93
C ARG A 169 3.07 -7.18 11.25
N ALA A 170 2.83 -6.39 12.29
CA ALA A 170 3.77 -5.41 12.80
C ALA A 170 5.13 -6.07 13.11
N GLY A 171 6.19 -5.57 12.48
CA GLY A 171 7.55 -6.10 12.56
C GLY A 171 7.89 -7.18 11.54
N GLN A 172 6.93 -7.66 10.74
CA GLN A 172 7.21 -8.57 9.63
C GLN A 172 8.10 -7.89 8.59
N ARG A 173 9.09 -8.61 8.07
CA ARG A 173 10.00 -8.10 7.05
C ARG A 173 9.24 -7.84 5.75
N LEU A 174 9.37 -6.62 5.24
CA LEU A 174 8.84 -6.19 3.94
C LEU A 174 9.93 -6.14 2.86
N GLY A 175 11.16 -5.84 3.27
CA GLY A 175 12.29 -5.73 2.36
C GLY A 175 13.59 -5.41 3.05
N ALA A 176 14.51 -4.85 2.28
CA ALA A 176 15.84 -4.46 2.72
C ALA A 176 16.13 -3.02 2.28
N VAL A 177 16.68 -2.22 3.18
CA VAL A 177 17.21 -0.88 2.88
C VAL A 177 18.17 -0.97 1.69
N GLY A 178 18.13 0.04 0.83
CA GLY A 178 18.94 0.06 -0.38
C GLY A 178 19.17 1.48 -0.87
N ARG A 179 19.41 1.58 -2.17
CA ARG A 179 19.70 2.84 -2.87
C ARG A 179 19.12 2.86 -4.30
N THR A 180 18.07 2.08 -4.55
CA THR A 180 17.41 2.06 -5.87
C THR A 180 16.62 3.35 -6.10
N GLY A 181 16.34 3.68 -7.35
CA GLY A 181 15.67 4.93 -7.69
C GLY A 181 16.56 6.16 -7.55
N ASN A 182 15.94 7.31 -7.29
CA ASN A 182 16.64 8.60 -7.13
C ASN A 182 17.22 8.77 -5.71
N ALA A 183 17.95 7.77 -5.22
CA ALA A 183 18.51 7.73 -3.87
C ALA A 183 19.91 8.38 -3.76
N ASN A 184 20.40 9.01 -4.84
CA ASN A 184 21.75 9.58 -4.94
C ASN A 184 22.87 8.59 -4.54
N ASN A 185 22.66 7.29 -4.79
CA ASN A 185 23.58 6.21 -4.41
C ASN A 185 23.87 6.11 -2.89
N VAL A 186 23.04 6.69 -2.03
CA VAL A 186 23.14 6.60 -0.56
C VAL A 186 22.13 5.59 -0.02
N CYS A 187 22.56 4.71 0.88
CA CYS A 187 21.66 3.72 1.50
C CYS A 187 20.73 4.40 2.51
N HIS A 188 19.43 4.34 2.28
CA HIS A 188 18.41 4.82 3.21
C HIS A 188 17.03 4.21 2.90
N LEU A 189 16.12 4.28 3.87
CA LEU A 189 14.69 4.07 3.66
C LEU A 189 14.02 5.44 3.58
N HIS A 190 13.49 5.80 2.42
CA HIS A 190 12.50 6.87 2.39
C HIS A 190 11.19 6.34 2.96
N PHE A 191 10.66 7.02 3.97
CA PHE A 191 9.48 6.62 4.72
C PHE A 191 8.39 7.70 4.67
N GLY A 192 7.22 7.31 4.15
CA GLY A 192 6.07 8.19 3.95
C GLY A 192 4.84 7.74 4.75
N ILE A 193 4.07 8.72 5.23
CA ILE A 193 2.77 8.52 5.89
C ILE A 193 1.71 9.33 5.16
N SER A 194 0.62 8.69 4.74
CA SER A 194 -0.44 9.30 3.93
C SER A 194 -1.79 8.58 4.09
N PRO A 195 -2.91 9.14 3.62
CA PRO A 195 -4.16 8.40 3.52
C PRO A 195 -4.13 7.38 2.35
N PRO A 196 -4.88 6.28 2.45
CA PRO A 196 -5.12 5.36 1.35
C PRO A 196 -6.08 5.99 0.34
N CYS A 197 -5.54 6.70 -0.66
CA CYS A 197 -6.31 7.28 -1.75
C CYS A 197 -6.42 6.34 -2.95
N VAL A 198 -6.60 5.04 -2.68
CA VAL A 198 -6.47 3.95 -3.68
C VAL A 198 -7.31 4.21 -4.92
N GLY A 199 -6.68 4.14 -6.09
CA GLY A 199 -7.33 4.33 -7.39
C GLY A 199 -7.54 5.80 -7.78
N ARG A 200 -7.21 6.74 -6.88
CA ARG A 200 -7.17 8.19 -7.15
C ARG A 200 -5.82 8.81 -6.80
N ASP A 201 -4.90 8.03 -6.25
CA ASP A 201 -3.60 8.49 -5.79
C ASP A 201 -2.55 8.48 -6.89
N GLY A 202 -1.87 9.61 -7.01
CA GLY A 202 -0.62 9.69 -7.75
C GLY A 202 0.58 9.24 -6.93
N TRP A 203 1.73 9.07 -7.59
CA TRP A 203 3.01 8.80 -6.93
C TRP A 203 3.37 9.79 -5.81
N TRP A 204 2.86 11.03 -5.89
CA TRP A 204 3.22 12.13 -5.00
C TRP A 204 2.57 12.05 -3.61
N ILE A 205 1.39 11.43 -3.47
CA ILE A 205 0.74 11.29 -2.14
C ILE A 205 1.33 10.10 -1.39
N ARG A 206 1.73 9.06 -2.13
CA ARG A 206 2.33 7.83 -1.59
C ARG A 206 3.59 8.12 -0.78
N ARG A 207 4.44 9.02 -1.26
CA ARG A 207 5.69 9.47 -0.60
C ARG A 207 5.47 10.25 0.71
N GLY A 208 4.23 10.63 1.02
CA GLY A 208 3.85 11.17 2.31
C GLY A 208 3.26 12.58 2.25
N VAL A 209 2.34 12.82 3.18
CA VAL A 209 1.68 14.12 3.43
C VAL A 209 1.56 14.44 4.92
N VAL A 210 2.01 13.53 5.78
CA VAL A 210 2.13 13.71 7.24
C VAL A 210 3.58 13.48 7.64
N TRP A 211 4.14 14.38 8.46
CA TRP A 211 5.52 14.30 8.94
C TRP A 211 5.74 13.06 9.82
N PRO A 212 6.64 12.13 9.45
CA PRO A 212 6.83 10.89 10.21
C PRO A 212 7.51 11.04 11.57
N ALA A 213 8.32 12.08 11.75
CA ALA A 213 9.25 12.19 12.88
C ALA A 213 8.60 12.03 14.28
N PRO A 214 7.47 12.68 14.61
CA PRO A 214 6.84 12.51 15.93
C PRO A 214 6.41 11.07 16.22
N TYR A 215 6.09 10.30 15.18
CA TYR A 215 5.69 8.89 15.30
C TYR A 215 6.92 8.00 15.41
N LEU A 216 7.93 8.23 14.57
CA LEU A 216 9.21 7.54 14.64
C LEU A 216 9.89 7.73 16.00
N ASP A 217 9.82 8.93 16.59
CA ASP A 217 10.33 9.24 17.92
C ASP A 217 9.64 8.39 18.99
N SER A 218 8.30 8.30 18.91
CA SER A 218 7.52 7.46 19.80
C SER A 218 7.90 5.99 19.64
N TRP A 219 7.89 5.46 18.42
CA TRP A 219 8.11 4.03 18.16
C TRP A 219 9.53 3.59 18.47
N ARG A 220 10.53 4.46 18.27
CA ARG A 220 11.93 4.23 18.68
C ARG A 220 12.04 4.00 20.18
N ARG A 221 11.25 4.71 20.99
CA ARG A 221 11.22 4.57 22.46
C ARG A 221 10.22 3.52 22.96
N GLY A 222 9.67 2.69 22.07
CA GLY A 222 8.67 1.68 22.41
C GLY A 222 7.26 2.22 22.68
N GLY A 223 7.00 3.50 22.43
CA GLY A 223 5.66 4.08 22.50
C GLY A 223 4.82 3.75 21.26
N ASN A 224 3.51 4.03 21.32
CA ASN A 224 2.55 3.66 20.28
C ASN A 224 1.75 4.88 19.74
N ARG A 225 2.40 6.01 19.47
CA ARG A 225 1.73 7.19 18.90
C ARG A 225 1.12 6.84 17.53
N GLU A 226 -0.18 7.04 17.38
CA GLU A 226 -0.92 6.69 16.15
C GLU A 226 -1.01 7.87 15.17
N PRO A 227 -0.71 7.68 13.86
CA PRO A 227 -0.83 8.72 12.85
C PRO A 227 -2.25 8.91 12.29
N ALA A 228 -3.17 7.98 12.57
CA ALA A 228 -4.52 7.96 12.00
C ALA A 228 -5.27 9.30 12.14
N ALA A 229 -5.20 9.95 13.31
CA ALA A 229 -5.87 11.23 13.53
C ALA A 229 -5.32 12.36 12.64
N ALA A 230 -3.98 12.43 12.47
CA ALA A 230 -3.34 13.43 11.63
C ALA A 230 -3.61 13.18 10.14
N VAL A 231 -3.57 11.91 9.73
CA VAL A 231 -3.91 11.48 8.37
C VAL A 231 -5.36 11.79 8.05
N ALA A 232 -6.30 11.46 8.94
CA ALA A 232 -7.71 11.77 8.78
C ALA A 232 -7.96 13.28 8.72
N ALA A 233 -7.27 14.08 9.53
CA ALA A 233 -7.36 15.54 9.49
C ALA A 233 -6.84 16.12 8.16
N TRP A 234 -5.73 15.59 7.64
CA TRP A 234 -5.23 15.97 6.32
C TRP A 234 -6.22 15.58 5.23
N HIS A 235 -6.74 14.35 5.28
CA HIS A 235 -7.68 13.83 4.28
C HIS A 235 -8.99 14.61 4.26
N ARG A 236 -9.57 14.97 5.41
CA ARG A 236 -10.78 15.81 5.46
C ARG A 236 -10.60 17.18 4.80
N ARG A 237 -9.38 17.74 4.85
CA ARG A 237 -9.09 19.05 4.26
C ARG A 237 -8.84 19.00 2.76
N HIS A 238 -8.22 17.93 2.26
CA HIS A 238 -7.71 17.89 0.88
C HIS A 238 -8.39 16.83 -0.01
N GLY A 239 -9.12 15.88 0.58
CA GLY A 239 -9.63 14.71 -0.14
C GLY A 239 -8.50 13.85 -0.72
N CYS A 240 -8.73 13.32 -1.92
CA CYS A 240 -7.73 12.62 -2.72
C CYS A 240 -7.52 13.38 -4.04
N PRO A 241 -6.71 14.46 -4.02
CA PRO A 241 -6.47 15.26 -5.21
C PRO A 241 -5.55 14.51 -6.19
N ALA A 242 -5.66 14.84 -7.47
CA ALA A 242 -4.83 14.22 -8.51
C ALA A 242 -3.36 14.68 -8.44
N GLU A 243 -3.13 15.91 -7.97
CA GLU A 243 -1.83 16.57 -7.86
C GLU A 243 -1.60 17.12 -6.45
N PRO A 244 -0.34 17.40 -6.05
CA PRO A 244 -0.06 17.99 -4.76
C PRO A 244 -0.82 19.31 -4.56
N PRO A 245 -1.41 19.57 -3.39
CA PRO A 245 -1.96 20.88 -3.07
C PRO A 245 -0.84 21.92 -3.08
N GLY A 246 -1.10 23.06 -3.73
CA GLY A 246 -0.19 24.20 -3.81
C GLY A 246 -0.08 25.00 -2.52
#